data_AF-A0A915YR10-F1
#
_entry.id   AF-A0A915YR10-F1
#
_cell.length_a   1.000
_cell.length_b   1.000
_cell.length_c   1.000
_cell.angle_alpha   90.00
_cell.angle_beta   90.00
_cell.angle_gamma   90.00
#
_symmetry.space_group_name_H-M   'P 1'
#
loop_
_entity.id
_entity.type
_entity.pdbx_description
1 polymer ?
#
loop_
_entity_poly.entity_id
_entity_poly.type
_entity_poly.pdbx_seq_one_letter_code
_entity_poly.pdbx_strand_id
1 'polypeptide(L)'
;MMHPLLSYKDRGIDLQTNNGDIWCFPYISTLLEDLPENATQTLTYSINSKYPYHKCLISREDLNNLRLSNDEIELRTPTTMKNIVNQRLAYQYSIYDMNNIFWKYP
;
A
#
# COMPACT_ATOMS: atom_id res chain seq x y z
N MET A 1 17.63 0.83 6.90
CA MET A 1 16.94 -0.24 6.15
C MET A 1 16.25 -1.09 7.20
N MET A 2 14.91 -1.17 7.19
CA MET A 2 14.22 -1.97 8.20
C MET A 2 14.30 -3.46 7.82
N HIS A 3 14.75 -4.29 8.76
CA HIS A 3 14.83 -5.73 8.58
C HIS A 3 13.56 -6.39 9.13
N PRO A 4 12.97 -7.36 8.43
CA PRO A 4 11.76 -8.04 8.90
C PRO A 4 12.02 -8.79 10.21
N LEU A 5 11.11 -8.64 11.17
CA LEU A 5 11.20 -9.26 12.50
C LEU A 5 11.12 -10.81 12.42
N LEU A 6 10.39 -11.32 11.43
CA LEU A 6 10.43 -12.72 10.99
C LEU A 6 10.42 -12.77 9.46
N SER A 7 11.35 -13.53 8.89
CA SER A 7 11.40 -13.83 7.45
C SER A 7 11.05 -15.30 7.24
N TYR A 8 9.76 -15.59 7.09
CA TYR A 8 9.33 -16.90 6.60
C TYR A 8 9.46 -16.90 5.09
N LYS A 9 10.66 -17.04 4.52
CA LYS A 9 10.83 -17.00 3.05
C LYS A 9 9.96 -18.02 2.31
N ASP A 10 9.53 -19.08 3.00
CA ASP A 10 8.87 -20.24 2.39
C ASP A 10 7.56 -20.66 3.09
N ARG A 11 7.02 -19.85 4.01
CA ARG A 11 5.76 -20.17 4.72
C ARG A 11 4.83 -18.95 4.75
N GLY A 12 3.87 -18.94 3.84
CA GLY A 12 2.73 -18.01 3.87
C GLY A 12 1.73 -18.39 4.98
N ILE A 13 0.61 -17.67 5.03
CA ILE A 13 -0.53 -17.98 5.90
C ILE A 13 -1.78 -18.17 5.06
N ASP A 14 -2.64 -19.10 5.45
CA ASP A 14 -3.97 -19.26 4.88
C ASP A 14 -4.95 -18.35 5.64
N LEU A 15 -5.56 -17.41 4.94
CA LEU A 15 -6.61 -16.53 5.45
C LEU A 15 -7.97 -17.18 5.18
N GLN A 16 -8.61 -17.66 6.23
CA GLN A 16 -9.98 -18.14 6.13
C GLN A 16 -10.94 -16.96 5.95
N THR A 17 -11.69 -16.96 4.85
CA THR A 17 -12.75 -15.98 4.58
C THR A 17 -14.09 -16.67 4.40
N ASN A 18 -15.18 -15.90 4.41
CA ASN A 18 -16.52 -16.43 4.10
C ASN A 18 -16.61 -17.05 2.70
N ASN A 19 -15.67 -16.70 1.80
CA ASN A 19 -15.60 -17.19 0.43
C ASN A 19 -14.56 -18.31 0.24
N GLY A 20 -14.03 -18.86 1.34
CA GLY A 20 -12.99 -19.89 1.35
C GLY A 20 -11.63 -19.38 1.79
N ASP A 21 -10.65 -20.28 1.75
CA ASP A 21 -9.29 -20.01 2.22
C ASP A 21 -8.45 -19.33 1.12
N ILE A 22 -7.78 -18.24 1.49
CA ILE A 22 -6.92 -17.46 0.61
C ILE A 22 -5.49 -17.52 1.13
N TRP A 23 -4.58 -18.10 0.35
CA TRP A 23 -3.16 -18.11 0.67
C TRP A 23 -2.56 -16.71 0.47
N CYS A 24 -1.84 -16.20 1.47
CA CYS A 24 -1.13 -14.93 1.36
C CYS A 24 0.24 -14.94 2.05
N PHE A 25 1.11 -14.04 1.62
CA PHE A 25 2.44 -13.86 2.19
C PHE A 25 2.55 -12.46 2.81
N PRO A 26 2.22 -12.30 4.12
CA PRO A 26 2.31 -11.00 4.75
C PRO A 26 3.76 -10.70 5.16
N TYR A 27 4.25 -9.51 4.82
CA TYR A 27 5.38 -8.93 5.54
C TYR A 27 4.88 -8.48 6.91
N ILE A 28 4.96 -9.36 7.92
CA ILE A 28 4.45 -9.09 9.28
C ILE A 28 5.06 -7.80 9.86
N SER A 29 6.31 -7.48 9.51
CA SER A 29 6.94 -6.20 9.88
C SER A 29 6.21 -4.98 9.30
N THR A 30 5.65 -5.07 8.10
CA THR A 30 4.82 -4.02 7.48
C THR A 30 3.45 -3.93 8.15
N LEU A 31 2.93 -5.04 8.70
CA LEU A 31 1.63 -5.09 9.37
C LEU A 31 1.66 -4.50 10.79
N LEU A 32 2.82 -4.52 11.45
CA LEU A 32 3.00 -4.04 12.83
C LEU A 32 3.51 -2.61 12.93
N GLU A 33 4.19 -2.09 11.89
CA GLU A 33 4.84 -0.77 11.95
C GLU A 33 3.92 0.38 11.53
N ASP A 34 2.98 0.13 10.64
CA ASP A 34 1.97 1.10 10.21
C ASP A 34 0.59 0.64 10.68
N LEU A 35 -0.21 1.56 11.20
CA LEU A 35 -1.61 1.35 11.56
C LEU A 35 -2.29 0.43 10.51
N PRO A 36 -2.71 -0.79 10.87
CA PRO A 36 -2.86 -1.92 9.94
C PRO A 36 -3.93 -1.72 8.85
N GLU A 37 -4.87 -0.80 9.06
CA GLU A 37 -5.92 -0.46 8.10
C GLU A 37 -5.39 0.24 6.83
N ASN A 38 -4.25 0.92 6.91
CA ASN A 38 -3.73 1.72 5.78
C ASN A 38 -2.69 1.01 4.93
N ALA A 39 -1.76 0.30 5.57
CA ALA A 39 -0.65 -0.34 4.86
C ALA A 39 -1.14 -1.57 4.08
N THR A 40 -2.10 -2.31 4.62
CA THR A 40 -2.66 -3.53 4.00
C THR A 40 -3.45 -3.21 2.72
N GLN A 41 -4.18 -2.09 2.70
CA GLN A 41 -4.96 -1.69 1.53
C GLN A 41 -4.09 -1.09 0.41
N THR A 42 -3.03 -0.37 0.77
CA THR A 42 -2.33 0.49 -0.20
C THR A 42 -0.88 0.10 -0.50
N LEU A 43 -0.31 -0.85 0.24
CA LEU A 43 1.11 -1.22 0.11
C LEU A 43 2.07 -0.02 0.23
N THR A 44 1.69 1.04 0.96
CA THR A 44 2.51 2.25 1.07
C THR A 44 3.59 2.09 2.16
N TYR A 45 4.86 2.43 1.89
CA TYR A 45 5.89 2.62 2.93
C TYR A 45 6.29 4.11 3.06
N SER A 46 6.13 4.69 4.26
CA SER A 46 6.06 6.16 4.45
C SER A 46 7.41 6.90 4.51
N ILE A 47 8.49 6.24 4.96
CA ILE A 47 9.65 6.92 5.57
C ILE A 47 10.40 7.90 4.63
N ASN A 48 10.32 7.74 3.30
CA ASN A 48 10.91 8.68 2.32
C ASN A 48 10.06 8.91 1.07
N SER A 49 8.73 8.74 1.18
CA SER A 49 7.86 8.86 0.01
C SER A 49 7.70 10.29 -0.49
N LYS A 50 7.68 10.45 -1.82
CA LYS A 50 7.18 11.66 -2.47
C LYS A 50 5.68 11.85 -2.25
N TYR A 51 4.95 10.77 -2.00
CA TYR A 51 3.51 10.73 -1.76
C TYR A 51 3.23 10.00 -0.44
N PRO A 52 3.49 10.64 0.71
CA PRO A 52 3.47 9.93 2.00
C PRO A 52 2.05 9.63 2.52
N TYR A 53 1.01 10.23 1.95
CA TYR A 53 -0.34 10.12 2.52
C TYR A 53 -1.10 8.89 2.03
N HIS A 54 -1.58 8.07 2.96
CA HIS A 54 -2.11 6.74 2.67
C HIS A 54 -3.49 6.71 1.98
N LYS A 55 -4.34 7.75 2.05
CA LYS A 55 -5.66 7.73 1.37
C LYS A 55 -5.65 8.36 -0.02
N CYS A 56 -4.65 9.18 -0.35
CA CYS A 56 -4.63 9.94 -1.59
C CYS A 56 -3.20 10.25 -2.05
N LEU A 57 -3.03 10.48 -3.33
CA LEU A 57 -1.78 10.75 -4.03
C LEU A 57 -1.40 12.22 -3.95
N ILE A 58 -1.38 12.77 -2.74
CA ILE A 58 -0.88 14.12 -2.51
C ILE A 58 0.63 14.08 -2.33
N SER A 59 1.33 14.96 -3.06
CA SER A 59 2.77 15.11 -2.94
C SER A 59 3.13 15.63 -1.55
N ARG A 60 4.33 15.30 -1.05
CA ARG A 60 4.82 15.81 0.23
C ARG A 60 4.80 17.35 0.29
N GLU A 61 5.05 18.00 -0.84
CA GLU A 61 5.11 19.45 -0.97
C GLU A 61 3.71 20.09 -0.86
N ASP A 62 2.70 19.36 -1.32
CA ASP A 62 1.31 19.80 -1.39
C ASP A 62 0.48 19.45 -0.14
N LEU A 63 1.02 18.69 0.83
CA LEU A 63 0.30 18.32 2.06
C LEU A 63 -0.24 19.51 2.86
N ASN A 64 0.46 20.65 2.83
CA ASN A 64 0.07 21.87 3.53
C ASN A 64 -0.57 22.92 2.60
N ASN A 65 -0.85 22.54 1.35
CA ASN A 65 -1.43 23.45 0.37
C ASN A 65 -2.95 23.56 0.58
N LEU A 66 -3.37 24.58 1.35
CA LEU A 66 -4.79 24.88 1.60
C LEU A 66 -5.59 25.30 0.36
N ARG A 67 -4.93 25.50 -0.79
CA ARG A 67 -5.56 25.94 -2.04
C ARG A 67 -5.86 24.78 -3.00
N LEU A 68 -5.49 23.55 -2.64
CA LEU A 68 -5.85 22.35 -3.41
C LEU A 68 -7.37 22.22 -3.53
N SER A 69 -7.85 22.13 -4.76
CA SER A 69 -9.22 21.69 -5.03
C SER A 69 -9.35 20.19 -4.79
N ASN A 70 -10.58 19.74 -4.48
CA ASN A 70 -10.89 18.32 -4.39
C ASN A 70 -10.58 17.57 -5.71
N ASP A 71 -10.69 18.25 -6.85
CA ASP A 71 -10.42 17.66 -8.17
C ASP A 71 -8.93 17.37 -8.41
N GLU A 72 -8.04 18.02 -7.64
CA GLU A 72 -6.60 17.83 -7.70
C GLU A 72 -6.12 16.69 -6.78
N ILE A 73 -7.03 16.13 -5.96
CA ILE A 73 -6.74 15.07 -5.00
C ILE A 73 -7.15 13.72 -5.58
N GLU A 74 -6.20 12.99 -6.14
CA GLU A 74 -6.42 11.61 -6.58
C GLU A 74 -6.40 10.64 -5.39
N LEU A 75 -7.43 9.80 -5.24
CA LEU A 75 -7.49 8.83 -4.14
C LEU A 75 -6.64 7.57 -4.41
N ARG A 76 -6.14 6.96 -3.33
CA ARG A 76 -5.51 5.64 -3.38
C ARG A 76 -6.56 4.53 -3.43
N THR A 77 -7.14 4.35 -4.61
CA THR A 77 -8.04 3.21 -4.90
C THR A 77 -7.26 2.00 -5.39
N PRO A 78 -7.79 0.76 -5.26
CA PRO A 78 -7.18 -0.42 -5.88
C PRO A 78 -6.86 -0.23 -7.37
N THR A 79 -7.76 0.41 -8.11
CA THR A 79 -7.59 0.73 -9.54
C THR A 79 -6.38 1.64 -9.77
N THR A 80 -6.29 2.74 -9.01
CA THR A 80 -5.17 3.68 -9.14
C THR A 80 -3.85 3.03 -8.76
N MET A 81 -3.80 2.26 -7.66
CA MET A 81 -2.57 1.60 -7.22
C MET A 81 -2.09 0.55 -8.24
N LYS A 82 -3.02 -0.21 -8.83
CA LYS A 82 -2.72 -1.16 -9.90
C LYS A 82 -2.16 -0.45 -11.14
N ASN A 83 -2.72 0.69 -11.52
CA ASN A 83 -2.22 1.48 -12.65
C ASN A 83 -0.78 1.97 -12.41
N ILE A 84 -0.48 2.46 -11.20
CA ILE A 84 0.88 2.93 -10.84
C ILE A 84 1.90 1.79 -10.89
N VAL A 85 1.54 0.60 -10.39
CA VAL A 85 2.40 -0.58 -10.46
C VAL A 85 2.61 -1.03 -11.91
N ASN A 86 1.55 -1.08 -12.73
CA ASN A 86 1.65 -1.42 -14.15
C ASN A 86 2.54 -0.45 -14.94
N GLN A 87 2.57 0.82 -14.55
CA GLN A 87 3.42 1.86 -15.15
C GLN A 87 4.87 1.85 -14.61
N ARG A 88 5.22 0.92 -13.71
CA ARG A 88 6.53 0.85 -13.04
C ARG A 88 6.87 2.11 -12.24
N LEU A 89 5.85 2.78 -11.70
CA LEU A 89 5.99 3.99 -10.88
C LEU A 89 5.92 3.69 -9.37
N ALA A 90 5.76 2.42 -8.99
CA ALA A 90 5.56 1.97 -7.61
C ALA A 90 6.51 2.64 -6.60
N TYR A 91 7.82 2.65 -6.88
CA TYR A 91 8.82 3.27 -6.03
C TYR A 91 8.58 4.78 -5.79
N GLN A 92 8.17 5.53 -6.83
CA GLN A 92 7.95 6.97 -6.72
C GLN A 92 6.76 7.30 -5.82
N TYR A 93 5.74 6.46 -5.85
CA TYR A 93 4.54 6.55 -5.01
C TYR A 93 4.65 5.76 -3.71
N SER A 94 5.83 5.19 -3.46
CA SER A 94 6.15 4.32 -2.32
C SER A 94 5.18 3.17 -2.11
N ILE A 95 4.74 2.59 -3.21
CA ILE A 95 3.93 1.38 -3.27
C ILE A 95 4.89 0.19 -3.39
N TYR A 96 4.65 -0.90 -2.65
CA TYR A 96 5.37 -2.15 -2.90
C TYR A 96 5.00 -2.71 -4.28
N ASP A 97 6.01 -3.01 -5.09
CA ASP A 97 5.85 -3.66 -6.40
C ASP A 97 5.59 -5.16 -6.21
N MET A 98 4.39 -5.48 -5.71
CA MET A 98 3.94 -6.84 -5.44
C MET A 98 2.46 -6.99 -5.76
N ASN A 99 2.05 -8.21 -6.09
CA ASN A 99 0.66 -8.50 -6.43
C ASN A 99 -0.20 -8.45 -5.16
N ASN A 100 -1.11 -7.48 -5.06
CA ASN A 100 -1.99 -7.33 -3.89
C ASN A 100 -3.30 -8.10 -4.08
N ILE A 101 -3.58 -9.08 -3.21
CA ILE A 101 -4.84 -9.84 -3.23
C ILE A 101 -6.07 -8.96 -2.98
N PHE A 102 -5.92 -7.87 -2.22
CA PHE A 102 -7.00 -6.96 -1.88
C PHE A 102 -7.47 -6.14 -3.08
N TRP A 103 -6.66 -6.01 -4.14
CA TRP A 103 -7.09 -5.33 -5.37
C TRP A 103 -8.10 -6.12 -6.21
N LYS A 104 -8.39 -7.37 -5.84
CA LYS A 104 -9.46 -8.17 -6.46
C LYS A 104 -10.84 -7.80 -5.93
N TYR A 105 -10.91 -7.05 -4.84
CA TYR A 105 -12.13 -6.62 -4.19
C TYR A 105 -12.27 -5.10 -4.33
N PRO A 106 -13.50 -4.58 -4.50
CA PRO A 106 -13.75 -3.14 -4.57
C PRO A 106 -13.39 -2.42 -3.27
#